data_AF-A0A645G465-F1
#
_entry.id   AF-A0A645G465-F1
#
_cell.length_a   1.000
_cell.length_b   1.000
_cell.length_c   1.000
_cell.angle_alpha   90.00
_cell.angle_beta   90.00
_cell.angle_gamma   90.00
#
_symmetry.space_group_name_H-M   'P 1'
#
loop_
_entity.id
_entity.type
_entity.pdbx_description
1 polymer ?
#
loop_
_entity_poly.entity_id
_entity_poly.type
_entity_poly.pdbx_seq_one_letter_code
_entity_poly.pdbx_strand_id
1 'polypeptide(L)'
;MSNSIQLVAGAINDSKEIFDEVDSLSERGIEVVQMLTKSTKENDDAAKKVSKVINEVDIKSDEIGSIIDTIEKISAQTNLLALNASIEAARAGEAGRGFSVVADEVRKLAEQSKDATSKIRDLVMGIQSGSKNAVNTMEFANEIANQQSNAVVKTEDIFTKITNMVNKLSGEVEKIVKLNYEMTSKKDEIVGVMANIAASSEQTSASTEEISASTEEQLAISYEVSKTSEELNKLSQKLNEKIESFKV
;
A
#
# COMPACT_ATOMS: atom_id res chain seq x y z
N MET A 1 -2.88 25.35 -30.18
CA MET A 1 -3.95 24.38 -29.89
C MET A 1 -3.55 22.95 -30.23
N SER A 2 -3.10 22.64 -31.46
CA SER A 2 -2.72 21.26 -31.84
C SER A 2 -1.62 20.64 -30.98
N ASN A 3 -0.55 21.40 -30.70
CA ASN A 3 0.55 20.91 -29.87
C ASN A 3 0.09 20.62 -28.41
N SER A 4 -0.72 21.51 -27.84
CA SER A 4 -1.27 21.32 -26.49
C SER A 4 -2.16 20.08 -26.39
N ILE A 5 -3.00 19.80 -27.39
CA ILE A 5 -3.86 18.62 -27.44
C ILE A 5 -3.02 17.33 -27.53
N GLN A 6 -1.96 17.33 -28.34
CA GLN A 6 -1.00 16.21 -28.41
C GLN A 6 -0.25 15.99 -27.10
N LEU A 7 0.18 17.06 -26.41
CA LEU A 7 0.82 16.95 -25.10
C LEU A 7 -0.13 16.32 -24.06
N VAL A 8 -1.41 16.72 -24.07
CA VAL A 8 -2.43 16.11 -23.20
C VAL A 8 -2.63 14.64 -23.56
N ALA A 9 -2.61 14.26 -24.85
CA ALA A 9 -2.72 12.87 -25.27
C ALA A 9 -1.53 12.01 -24.78
N GLY A 10 -0.31 12.56 -24.82
CA GLY A 10 0.87 11.92 -24.24
C GLY A 10 0.72 11.71 -22.74
N ALA A 11 0.37 12.77 -22.00
CA ALA A 11 0.19 12.70 -20.54
C ALA A 11 -0.90 11.71 -20.11
N ILE A 12 -1.96 11.53 -20.92
CA ILE A 12 -2.99 10.51 -20.71
C ILE A 12 -2.40 9.10 -20.82
N ASN A 13 -1.56 8.84 -21.84
CA ASN A 13 -0.94 7.54 -22.03
C ASN A 13 0.04 7.23 -20.88
N ASP A 14 0.87 8.20 -20.50
CA ASP A 14 1.79 8.07 -19.37
C ASP A 14 1.03 7.80 -18.07
N SER A 15 -0.11 8.48 -17.85
CA SER A 15 -0.96 8.25 -16.67
C SER A 15 -1.52 6.83 -16.67
N LYS A 16 -1.90 6.29 -17.83
CA LYS A 16 -2.40 4.92 -17.94
C LYS A 16 -1.32 3.89 -17.60
N GLU A 17 -0.11 4.06 -18.11
CA GLU A 17 1.02 3.17 -17.76
C GLU A 17 1.32 3.19 -16.26
N ILE A 18 1.29 4.37 -15.63
CA ILE A 18 1.45 4.51 -14.18
C ILE A 18 0.34 3.76 -13.43
N PHE A 19 -0.91 3.86 -13.88
CA PHE A 19 -2.02 3.15 -13.21
C PHE A 19 -1.91 1.64 -13.34
N ASP A 20 -1.52 1.12 -14.51
CA ASP A 20 -1.29 -0.31 -14.71
C ASP A 20 -0.15 -0.82 -13.82
N GLU A 21 0.93 -0.03 -13.64
CA GLU A 21 2.02 -0.38 -12.72
C GLU A 21 1.56 -0.38 -11.25
N VAL A 22 0.80 0.64 -10.82
CA VAL A 22 0.29 0.73 -9.44
C VAL A 22 -0.70 -0.39 -9.14
N ASP A 23 -1.53 -0.79 -10.12
CA ASP A 23 -2.46 -1.91 -9.96
C ASP A 23 -1.70 -3.22 -9.76
N SER A 24 -0.70 -3.48 -10.61
CA SER A 24 0.19 -4.65 -10.48
C SER A 24 0.93 -4.68 -9.13
N LEU A 25 1.44 -3.55 -8.66
CA LEU A 25 2.08 -3.44 -7.35
C LEU A 25 1.08 -3.67 -6.20
N SER A 26 -0.16 -3.23 -6.36
CA SER A 26 -1.21 -3.42 -5.36
C SER A 26 -1.64 -4.88 -5.26
N GLU A 27 -1.82 -5.57 -6.39
CA GLU A 27 -2.10 -7.01 -6.43
C GLU A 27 -0.98 -7.82 -5.74
N ARG A 28 0.28 -7.54 -6.09
CA ARG A 28 1.44 -8.15 -5.42
C ARG A 28 1.49 -7.84 -3.93
N GLY A 29 1.10 -6.62 -3.54
CA GLY A 29 0.95 -6.23 -2.14
C GLY A 29 -0.05 -7.11 -1.39
N ILE A 30 -1.22 -7.36 -2.00
CA ILE A 30 -2.26 -8.24 -1.45
C ILE A 30 -1.74 -9.68 -1.30
N GLU A 31 -1.05 -10.23 -2.31
CA GLU A 31 -0.45 -11.57 -2.24
C GLU A 31 0.53 -11.69 -1.07
N VAL A 32 1.40 -10.69 -0.88
CA VAL A 32 2.35 -10.65 0.24
C VAL A 32 1.63 -10.60 1.58
N VAL A 33 0.55 -9.82 1.68
CA VAL A 33 -0.28 -9.74 2.89
C VAL A 33 -0.94 -11.08 3.19
N GLN A 34 -1.46 -11.79 2.17
CA GLN A 34 -2.05 -13.12 2.35
C GLN A 34 -1.03 -14.15 2.83
N MET A 35 0.19 -14.13 2.27
CA MET A 35 1.30 -14.95 2.76
C MET A 35 1.61 -14.63 4.23
N LEU A 36 1.67 -13.33 4.59
CA LEU A 36 1.94 -12.90 5.95
C LEU A 36 0.83 -13.31 6.93
N THR A 37 -0.44 -13.26 6.53
CA THR A 37 -1.58 -13.79 7.31
C THR A 37 -1.40 -15.27 7.60
N LYS A 38 -1.04 -16.07 6.57
CA LYS A 38 -0.79 -17.50 6.72
C LYS A 38 0.38 -17.76 7.67
N SER A 39 1.52 -17.10 7.48
CA SER A 39 2.69 -17.27 8.36
C SER A 39 2.41 -16.83 9.79
N THR A 40 1.62 -15.79 10.00
CA THR A 40 1.21 -15.34 11.35
C THR A 40 0.38 -16.42 12.05
N LYS A 41 -0.53 -17.08 11.32
CA LYS A 41 -1.32 -18.20 11.86
C LYS A 41 -0.48 -19.43 12.17
N GLU A 42 0.45 -19.79 11.29
CA GLU A 42 1.39 -20.89 11.54
C GLU A 42 2.28 -20.62 12.76
N ASN A 43 2.68 -19.37 12.97
CA ASN A 43 3.46 -18.96 14.15
C ASN A 43 2.65 -19.05 15.45
N ASP A 44 1.38 -18.63 15.43
CA ASP A 44 0.45 -18.80 16.56
C ASP A 44 0.26 -20.29 16.92
N ASP A 45 0.04 -21.15 15.92
CA ASP A 45 -0.07 -22.60 16.13
C ASP A 45 1.23 -23.20 16.68
N ALA A 46 2.40 -22.74 16.23
CA ALA A 46 3.69 -23.16 16.75
C ALA A 46 3.88 -22.73 18.21
N ALA A 47 3.55 -21.48 18.55
CA ALA A 47 3.63 -20.96 19.91
C ALA A 47 2.74 -21.75 20.88
N LYS A 48 1.51 -22.08 20.47
CA LYS A 48 0.59 -22.94 21.24
C LYS A 48 1.17 -24.34 21.50
N LYS A 49 1.82 -24.95 20.50
CA LYS A 49 2.50 -26.25 20.67
C LYS A 49 3.64 -26.15 21.68
N VAL A 50 4.46 -25.10 21.61
CA VAL A 50 5.56 -24.89 22.55
C VAL A 50 5.04 -24.67 23.97
N SER A 51 4.01 -23.85 24.14
CA SER A 51 3.33 -23.64 25.43
C SER A 51 2.85 -24.96 26.04
N LYS A 52 2.25 -25.84 25.22
CA LYS A 52 1.82 -27.18 25.67
C LYS A 52 3.00 -28.04 26.14
N VAL A 53 4.10 -28.06 25.40
CA VAL A 53 5.30 -28.84 25.76
C VAL A 53 5.91 -28.31 27.08
N ILE A 54 5.97 -27.00 27.26
CA ILE A 54 6.47 -26.40 28.51
C ILE A 54 5.58 -26.80 29.68
N ASN A 55 4.26 -26.77 29.51
CA ASN A 55 3.32 -27.19 30.55
C ASN A 55 3.47 -28.68 30.90
N GLU A 56 3.74 -29.54 29.92
CA GLU A 56 4.06 -30.96 30.17
C GLU A 56 5.37 -31.13 30.95
N VAL A 57 6.38 -30.28 30.70
CA VAL A 57 7.64 -30.28 31.47
C VAL A 57 7.40 -29.83 32.92
N ASP A 58 6.56 -28.82 33.13
CA ASP A 58 6.21 -28.32 34.47
C ASP A 58 5.51 -29.41 35.30
N ILE A 59 4.48 -30.06 34.74
CA ILE A 59 3.76 -31.18 35.37
C ILE A 59 4.72 -32.33 35.73
N LYS A 60 5.60 -32.73 34.80
CA LYS A 60 6.58 -33.80 35.08
C LYS A 60 7.60 -33.40 36.13
N SER A 61 7.95 -32.13 36.21
CA SER A 61 8.87 -31.62 37.23
C SER A 61 8.22 -31.67 38.62
N ASP A 62 6.93 -31.36 38.72
CA ASP A 62 6.14 -31.53 39.96
C ASP A 62 6.07 -33.00 40.40
N GLU A 63 5.85 -33.93 39.46
CA GLU A 63 5.87 -35.37 39.73
C GLU A 63 7.23 -35.83 40.26
N ILE A 64 8.32 -35.38 39.64
CA ILE A 64 9.69 -35.67 40.10
C ILE A 64 9.92 -35.09 41.49
N GLY A 65 9.44 -33.87 41.77
CA GLY A 65 9.50 -33.25 43.10
C GLY A 65 8.86 -34.14 44.18
N SER A 66 7.68 -34.70 43.88
CA SER A 66 6.98 -35.62 44.79
C SER A 66 7.73 -36.95 45.02
N ILE A 67 8.43 -37.44 43.99
CA ILE A 67 9.29 -38.63 44.10
C ILE A 67 10.51 -38.31 44.99
N ILE A 68 11.14 -37.15 44.82
CA ILE A 68 12.27 -36.71 45.65
C ILE A 68 11.87 -36.60 47.12
N ASP A 69 10.70 -36.01 47.42
CA ASP A 69 10.15 -35.96 48.78
C ASP A 69 10.00 -37.36 49.40
N THR A 70 9.62 -38.35 48.59
CA THR A 70 9.46 -39.74 49.03
C THR A 70 10.81 -40.39 49.31
N ILE A 71 11.80 -40.20 48.43
CA ILE A 71 13.15 -40.74 48.62
C ILE A 71 13.80 -40.10 49.85
N GLU A 72 13.63 -38.80 50.07
CA GLU A 72 14.18 -38.11 51.25
C GLU A 72 13.60 -38.69 52.55
N LYS A 73 12.29 -39.00 52.58
CA LYS A 73 11.65 -39.71 53.71
C LYS A 73 12.22 -41.11 53.92
N ILE A 74 12.42 -41.88 52.83
CA ILE A 74 13.01 -43.23 52.90
C ILE A 74 14.45 -43.15 53.42
N SER A 75 15.26 -42.23 52.92
CA SER A 75 16.65 -42.04 53.37
C SER A 75 16.73 -41.60 54.82
N ALA A 76 15.84 -40.70 55.27
CA ALA A 76 15.74 -40.31 56.67
C ALA A 76 15.36 -41.50 57.58
N GLN A 77 14.39 -42.32 57.16
CA GLN A 77 13.99 -43.51 57.90
C GLN A 77 15.10 -44.58 57.91
N THR A 78 15.80 -44.78 56.79
CA THR A 78 16.93 -45.71 56.67
C THR A 78 18.08 -45.27 57.56
N ASN A 79 18.38 -43.97 57.61
CA ASN A 79 19.38 -43.39 58.51
C ASN A 79 19.03 -43.64 59.98
N LEU A 80 17.75 -43.49 60.35
CA LEU A 80 17.27 -43.75 61.71
C LEU A 80 17.31 -45.24 62.06
N LEU A 81 16.95 -46.13 61.13
CA LEU A 81 17.07 -47.58 61.30
C LEU A 81 18.53 -48.01 61.47
N ALA A 82 19.44 -47.47 60.64
CA ALA A 82 20.87 -47.73 60.72
C ALA A 82 21.46 -47.25 62.05
N LEU A 83 21.06 -46.07 62.52
CA LEU A 83 21.45 -45.56 63.83
C LEU A 83 21.02 -46.49 64.96
N ASN A 84 19.76 -46.93 64.95
CA ASN A 84 19.26 -47.89 65.94
C ASN A 84 20.01 -49.22 65.89
N ALA A 85 20.36 -49.71 64.69
CA ALA A 85 21.15 -50.91 64.51
C ALA A 85 22.60 -50.74 65.02
N SER A 86 23.25 -49.59 64.79
CA SER A 86 24.57 -49.29 65.36
C SER A 86 24.53 -49.24 66.89
N ILE A 87 23.46 -48.69 67.48
CA ILE A 87 23.26 -48.67 68.94
C ILE A 87 23.11 -50.10 69.50
N GLU A 88 22.28 -50.94 68.88
CA GLU A 88 22.06 -52.30 69.36
C GLU A 88 23.29 -53.21 69.13
N ALA A 89 24.03 -52.99 68.03
CA ALA A 89 25.31 -53.65 67.76
C ALA A 89 26.38 -53.29 68.81
N ALA A 90 26.46 -52.01 69.23
CA ALA A 90 27.33 -51.58 70.32
C ALA A 90 26.92 -52.23 71.66
N ARG A 91 25.62 -52.42 71.88
CA ARG A 91 25.07 -53.06 73.09
C ARG A 91 25.39 -54.56 73.18
N ALA A 92 25.50 -55.24 72.04
CA ALA A 92 25.90 -56.66 71.97
C ALA A 92 27.42 -56.91 72.16
N GLY A 93 28.23 -55.85 72.34
CA GLY A 93 29.66 -55.98 72.62
C GLY A 93 30.44 -56.64 71.47
N GLU A 94 31.32 -57.60 71.80
CA GLU A 94 32.16 -58.27 70.78
C GLU A 94 31.35 -59.05 69.74
N ALA A 95 30.17 -59.58 70.09
CA ALA A 95 29.31 -60.31 69.16
C ALA A 95 28.64 -59.40 68.11
N GLY A 96 28.52 -58.10 68.39
CA GLY A 96 27.90 -57.11 67.50
C GLY A 96 28.86 -56.38 66.58
N ARG A 97 30.18 -56.61 66.68
CA ARG A 97 31.22 -55.86 65.95
C ARG A 97 31.01 -55.85 64.42
N GLY A 98 30.69 -57.02 63.84
CA GLY A 98 30.41 -57.13 62.40
C GLY A 98 29.12 -56.40 61.98
N PHE A 99 28.08 -56.44 62.81
CA PHE A 99 26.83 -55.71 62.58
C PHE A 99 27.00 -54.20 62.70
N SER A 100 27.86 -53.73 63.60
CA SER A 100 28.15 -52.30 63.77
C SER A 100 28.77 -51.69 62.51
N VAL A 101 29.68 -52.41 61.84
CA VAL A 101 30.32 -51.94 60.60
C VAL A 101 29.28 -51.84 59.47
N VAL A 102 28.39 -52.83 59.37
CA VAL A 102 27.31 -52.81 58.36
C VAL A 102 26.33 -51.67 58.63
N ALA A 103 25.94 -51.46 59.89
CA ALA A 103 25.02 -50.39 60.27
C ALA A 103 25.61 -49.00 59.98
N ASP A 104 26.90 -48.78 60.24
CA ASP A 104 27.57 -47.51 59.91
C ASP A 104 27.68 -47.28 58.40
N GLU A 105 27.92 -48.32 57.61
CA GLU A 105 27.95 -48.21 56.14
C GLU A 105 26.55 -47.90 55.57
N VAL A 106 25.49 -48.53 56.09
CA VAL A 106 24.10 -48.22 55.72
C VAL A 106 23.74 -46.78 56.10
N ARG A 107 24.17 -46.31 57.27
CA ARG A 107 23.97 -44.92 57.71
C ARG A 107 24.62 -43.94 56.74
N LYS A 108 25.88 -44.21 56.34
CA LYS A 108 26.62 -43.39 55.39
C LYS A 108 25.96 -43.37 54.00
N LEU A 109 25.45 -44.50 53.52
CA LEU A 109 24.69 -44.57 52.26
C LEU A 109 23.37 -43.77 52.35
N ALA A 110 22.69 -43.80 53.49
CA ALA A 110 21.48 -43.01 53.72
C ALA A 110 21.75 -41.50 53.72
N GLU A 111 22.83 -41.04 54.35
CA GLU A 111 23.29 -39.64 54.28
C GLU A 111 23.66 -39.23 52.85
N GLN A 112 24.44 -40.06 52.14
CA GLN A 112 24.78 -39.80 50.72
C GLN A 112 23.54 -39.73 49.82
N SER A 113 22.54 -40.58 50.07
CA SER A 113 21.27 -40.55 49.35
C SER A 113 20.48 -39.26 49.62
N LYS A 114 20.50 -38.77 50.87
CA LYS A 114 19.90 -37.47 51.23
C LYS A 114 20.60 -36.31 50.51
N ASP A 115 21.92 -36.29 50.50
CA ASP A 115 22.69 -35.24 49.81
C ASP A 115 22.44 -35.25 48.29
N ALA A 116 22.37 -36.45 47.69
CA ALA A 116 22.05 -36.61 46.27
C ALA A 116 20.63 -36.13 45.94
N THR A 117 19.64 -36.50 46.76
CA THR A 117 18.25 -36.04 46.58
C THR A 117 18.08 -34.53 46.75
N SER A 118 18.80 -33.92 47.68
CA SER A 118 18.83 -32.45 47.82
C SER A 118 19.35 -31.77 46.55
N LYS A 119 20.44 -32.27 45.96
CA LYS A 119 20.96 -31.71 44.70
C LYS A 119 19.98 -31.87 43.54
N ILE A 120 19.29 -33.01 43.47
CA ILE A 120 18.25 -33.22 42.44
C ILE A 120 17.08 -32.26 42.67
N ARG A 121 16.67 -32.01 43.92
CA ARG A 121 15.62 -31.03 44.25
C ARG A 121 15.97 -29.65 43.70
N ASP A 122 17.19 -29.18 43.92
CA ASP A 122 17.64 -27.87 43.42
C ASP A 122 17.57 -27.79 41.89
N LEU A 123 17.97 -28.87 41.19
CA LEU A 123 17.86 -28.95 39.72
C LEU A 123 16.40 -28.91 39.25
N VAL A 124 15.49 -29.63 39.92
CA VAL A 124 14.05 -29.65 39.60
C VAL A 124 13.42 -28.29 39.82
N MET A 125 13.75 -27.61 40.92
CA MET A 125 13.30 -26.23 41.17
C MET A 125 13.81 -25.27 40.09
N GLY A 126 15.04 -25.46 39.61
CA GLY A 126 15.58 -24.74 38.46
C GLY A 126 14.76 -24.96 37.17
N ILE A 127 14.38 -26.21 36.90
CA ILE A 127 13.54 -26.56 35.74
C ILE A 127 12.14 -25.95 35.84
N GLN A 128 11.49 -26.00 37.02
CA GLN A 128 10.18 -25.39 37.26
C GLN A 128 10.24 -23.87 37.06
N SER A 129 11.24 -23.20 37.63
CA SER A 129 11.44 -21.77 37.46
C SER A 129 11.65 -21.39 35.99
N GLY A 130 12.48 -22.16 35.26
CA GLY A 130 12.70 -22.00 33.83
C GLY A 130 11.42 -22.20 33.01
N SER A 131 10.63 -23.22 33.35
CA SER A 131 9.35 -23.52 32.68
C SER A 131 8.34 -22.40 32.88
N LYS A 132 8.20 -21.89 34.11
CA LYS A 132 7.32 -20.75 34.41
C LYS A 132 7.72 -19.47 33.65
N ASN A 133 9.01 -19.19 33.56
CA ASN A 133 9.50 -18.07 32.76
C ASN A 133 9.21 -18.25 31.27
N ALA A 134 9.38 -19.48 30.75
CA ALA A 134 9.06 -19.80 29.37
C ALA A 134 7.57 -19.64 29.05
N VAL A 135 6.67 -19.99 29.98
CA VAL A 135 5.22 -19.72 29.86
C VAL A 135 4.94 -18.22 29.75
N ASN A 136 5.46 -17.41 30.68
CA ASN A 136 5.26 -15.96 30.66
C ASN A 136 5.78 -15.33 29.35
N THR A 137 6.93 -15.81 28.86
CA THR A 137 7.50 -15.34 27.59
C THR A 137 6.61 -15.72 26.40
N MET A 138 6.00 -16.91 26.43
CA MET A 138 5.06 -17.36 25.40
C MET A 138 3.75 -16.57 25.42
N GLU A 139 3.24 -16.18 26.59
CA GLU A 139 2.08 -15.30 26.70
C GLU A 139 2.35 -13.93 26.07
N PHE A 140 3.50 -13.34 26.35
CA PHE A 140 3.92 -12.08 25.74
C PHE A 140 4.10 -12.22 24.22
N ALA A 141 4.71 -13.32 23.75
CA ALA A 141 4.84 -13.59 22.31
C ALA A 141 3.48 -13.73 21.62
N ASN A 142 2.47 -14.31 22.29
CA ASN A 142 1.11 -14.41 21.78
C ASN A 142 0.42 -13.05 21.69
N GLU A 143 0.66 -12.16 22.66
CA GLU A 143 0.16 -10.77 22.59
C GLU A 143 0.74 -10.03 21.37
N ILE A 144 2.05 -10.15 21.13
CA ILE A 144 2.71 -9.57 19.94
C ILE A 144 2.12 -10.18 18.65
N ALA A 145 1.93 -11.49 18.59
CA ALA A 145 1.36 -12.16 17.42
C ALA A 145 -0.07 -11.67 17.11
N ASN A 146 -0.89 -11.42 18.14
CA ASN A 146 -2.23 -10.83 17.97
C ASN A 146 -2.17 -9.39 17.45
N GLN A 147 -1.26 -8.57 17.98
CA GLN A 147 -1.05 -7.21 17.48
C GLN A 147 -0.59 -7.21 16.02
N GLN A 148 0.32 -8.13 15.66
CA GLN A 148 0.76 -8.34 14.29
C GLN A 148 -0.40 -8.75 13.39
N SER A 149 -1.22 -9.72 13.80
CA SER A 149 -2.40 -10.15 13.03
C SER A 149 -3.34 -8.98 12.71
N ASN A 150 -3.62 -8.12 13.71
CA ASN A 150 -4.43 -6.92 13.50
C ASN A 150 -3.78 -5.92 12.52
N ALA A 151 -2.45 -5.75 12.56
CA ALA A 151 -1.72 -4.89 11.64
C ALA A 151 -1.79 -5.43 10.20
N VAL A 152 -1.70 -6.75 10.02
CA VAL A 152 -1.83 -7.42 8.72
C VAL A 152 -3.22 -7.18 8.12
N VAL A 153 -4.29 -7.36 8.89
CA VAL A 153 -5.67 -7.08 8.45
C VAL A 153 -5.85 -5.62 8.03
N LYS A 154 -5.30 -4.67 8.79
CA LYS A 154 -5.34 -3.24 8.41
C LYS A 154 -4.57 -2.98 7.12
N THR A 155 -3.48 -3.69 6.89
CA THR A 155 -2.68 -3.55 5.67
C THR A 155 -3.44 -4.09 4.46
N GLU A 156 -4.15 -5.21 4.62
CA GLU A 156 -5.04 -5.76 3.60
C GLU A 156 -6.14 -4.78 3.18
N ASP A 157 -6.80 -4.13 4.15
CA ASP A 157 -7.81 -3.09 3.91
C ASP A 157 -7.24 -1.89 3.15
N ILE A 158 -6.02 -1.46 3.48
CA ILE A 158 -5.34 -0.36 2.78
C ILE A 158 -5.07 -0.74 1.31
N PHE A 159 -4.51 -1.92 1.04
CA PHE A 159 -4.27 -2.33 -0.34
C PHE A 159 -5.57 -2.48 -1.14
N THR A 160 -6.62 -3.04 -0.53
CA THR A 160 -7.96 -3.11 -1.15
C THR A 160 -8.49 -1.71 -1.52
N LYS A 161 -8.30 -0.73 -0.64
CA LYS A 161 -8.67 0.67 -0.92
C LYS A 161 -7.83 1.28 -2.03
N ILE A 162 -6.53 0.98 -2.10
CA ILE A 162 -5.64 1.44 -3.17
C ILE A 162 -6.11 0.89 -4.52
N THR A 163 -6.34 -0.42 -4.64
CA THR A 163 -6.87 -1.05 -5.87
C THR A 163 -8.19 -0.41 -6.31
N ASN A 164 -9.12 -0.15 -5.39
CA ASN A 164 -10.37 0.53 -5.70
C ASN A 164 -10.16 1.98 -6.20
N MET A 165 -9.20 2.71 -5.62
CA MET A 165 -8.85 4.06 -6.06
C MET A 165 -8.20 4.07 -7.44
N VAL A 166 -7.29 3.13 -7.72
CA VAL A 166 -6.64 2.96 -9.02
C VAL A 166 -7.68 2.66 -10.10
N ASN A 167 -8.60 1.74 -9.84
CA ASN A 167 -9.71 1.43 -10.76
C ASN A 167 -10.57 2.67 -11.06
N LYS A 168 -10.87 3.47 -10.03
CA LYS A 168 -11.63 4.73 -10.21
C LYS A 168 -10.83 5.73 -11.06
N LEU A 169 -9.53 5.88 -10.81
CA LEU A 169 -8.67 6.79 -11.56
C LEU A 169 -8.53 6.36 -13.02
N SER A 170 -8.39 5.06 -13.29
CA SER A 170 -8.39 4.50 -14.65
C SER A 170 -9.68 4.87 -15.40
N GLY A 171 -10.85 4.74 -14.74
CA GLY A 171 -12.13 5.18 -15.30
C GLY A 171 -12.22 6.71 -15.56
N GLU A 172 -11.60 7.54 -14.73
CA GLU A 172 -11.51 8.99 -15.00
C GLU A 172 -10.58 9.30 -16.18
N VAL A 173 -9.46 8.59 -16.33
CA VAL A 173 -8.58 8.73 -17.51
C VAL A 173 -9.31 8.38 -18.80
N GLU A 174 -10.11 7.31 -18.81
CA GLU A 174 -10.93 6.98 -19.98
C GLU A 174 -11.90 8.10 -20.38
N LYS A 175 -12.45 8.84 -19.40
CA LYS A 175 -13.26 10.03 -19.69
C LYS A 175 -12.42 11.15 -20.29
N ILE A 176 -11.21 11.39 -19.78
CA ILE A 176 -10.30 12.40 -20.31
C ILE A 176 -9.89 12.04 -21.75
N VAL A 177 -9.65 10.76 -22.05
CA VAL A 177 -9.39 10.27 -23.42
C VAL A 177 -10.54 10.69 -24.35
N LYS A 178 -11.79 10.43 -23.96
CA LYS A 178 -12.97 10.80 -24.77
C LYS A 178 -13.06 12.31 -25.00
N LEU A 179 -12.87 13.12 -23.95
CA LEU A 179 -12.87 14.58 -24.04
C LEU A 179 -11.73 15.10 -24.95
N ASN A 180 -10.56 14.46 -24.93
CA ASN A 180 -9.45 14.82 -25.81
C ASN A 180 -9.76 14.52 -27.29
N TYR A 181 -10.41 13.37 -27.58
CA TYR A 181 -10.91 13.07 -28.92
C TYR A 181 -11.92 14.12 -29.42
N GLU A 182 -12.89 14.50 -28.58
CA GLU A 182 -13.85 15.56 -28.91
C GLU A 182 -13.16 16.90 -29.17
N MET A 183 -12.17 17.27 -28.35
CA MET A 183 -11.39 18.49 -28.52
C MET A 183 -10.59 18.50 -29.82
N THR A 184 -10.02 17.35 -30.21
CA THR A 184 -9.33 17.18 -31.48
C THR A 184 -10.27 17.40 -32.67
N SER A 185 -11.46 16.78 -32.62
CA SER A 185 -12.48 16.96 -33.66
C SER A 185 -12.93 18.43 -33.77
N LYS A 186 -13.19 19.09 -32.63
CA LYS A 186 -13.57 20.51 -32.61
C LYS A 186 -12.46 21.43 -33.09
N LYS A 187 -11.19 21.10 -32.80
CA LYS A 187 -10.04 21.82 -33.37
C LYS A 187 -10.06 21.72 -34.90
N ASP A 188 -10.27 20.54 -35.47
CA ASP A 188 -10.30 20.36 -36.93
C ASP A 188 -11.45 21.13 -37.59
N GLU A 189 -12.63 21.14 -36.97
CA GLU A 189 -13.78 21.94 -37.41
C GLU A 189 -13.43 23.44 -37.45
N ILE A 190 -12.80 23.97 -36.39
CA ILE A 190 -12.36 25.37 -36.33
C ILE A 190 -11.33 25.68 -37.42
N VAL A 191 -10.37 24.79 -37.67
CA VAL A 191 -9.39 24.97 -38.76
C VAL A 191 -10.11 25.10 -40.10
N GLY A 192 -11.11 24.26 -40.37
CA GLY A 192 -11.92 24.35 -41.58
C GLY A 192 -12.70 25.67 -41.70
N VAL A 193 -13.33 26.12 -40.61
CA VAL A 193 -14.04 27.41 -40.59
C VAL A 193 -13.08 28.58 -40.83
N MET A 194 -11.89 28.56 -40.23
CA MET A 194 -10.88 29.61 -40.43
C MET A 194 -10.39 29.66 -41.88
N ALA A 195 -10.24 28.52 -42.55
CA ALA A 195 -9.89 28.47 -43.97
C ALA A 195 -10.99 29.12 -44.85
N ASN A 196 -12.27 28.85 -44.55
CA ASN A 196 -13.39 29.49 -45.26
C ASN A 196 -13.43 31.00 -45.03
N ILE A 197 -13.17 31.47 -43.81
CA ILE A 197 -13.10 32.90 -43.48
C ILE A 197 -11.95 33.57 -44.24
N ALA A 198 -10.78 32.92 -44.32
CA ALA A 198 -9.64 33.44 -45.08
C ALA A 198 -10.00 33.59 -46.56
N ALA A 199 -10.58 32.56 -47.18
CA ALA A 199 -11.01 32.59 -48.59
C ALA A 199 -12.08 33.68 -48.85
N SER A 200 -13.06 33.83 -47.95
CA SER A 200 -14.07 34.89 -48.05
C SER A 200 -13.48 36.29 -47.88
N SER A 201 -12.45 36.44 -47.03
CA SER A 201 -11.74 37.71 -46.84
C SER A 201 -10.95 38.09 -48.08
N GLU A 202 -10.26 37.13 -48.71
CA GLU A 202 -9.57 37.33 -49.99
C GLU A 202 -10.53 37.75 -51.10
N GLN A 203 -11.67 37.08 -51.23
CA GLN A 203 -12.71 37.45 -52.20
C GLN A 203 -13.25 38.86 -51.94
N THR A 204 -13.49 39.21 -50.68
CA THR A 204 -13.96 40.55 -50.30
C THR A 204 -12.93 41.62 -50.66
N SER A 205 -11.63 41.34 -50.46
CA SER A 205 -10.55 42.24 -50.88
C SER A 205 -10.56 42.45 -52.39
N ALA A 206 -10.65 41.38 -53.19
CA ALA A 206 -10.70 41.45 -54.64
C ALA A 206 -11.94 42.23 -55.14
N SER A 207 -13.11 41.99 -54.57
CA SER A 207 -14.33 42.76 -54.90
C SER A 207 -14.20 44.23 -54.51
N THR A 208 -13.50 44.55 -53.42
CA THR A 208 -13.26 45.95 -53.00
C THR A 208 -12.34 46.67 -53.98
N GLU A 209 -11.32 45.98 -54.51
CA GLU A 209 -10.46 46.52 -55.57
C GLU A 209 -11.25 46.78 -56.87
N GLU A 210 -12.11 45.85 -57.28
CA GLU A 210 -12.97 46.01 -58.46
C GLU A 210 -13.97 47.16 -58.32
N ILE A 211 -14.57 47.30 -57.14
CA ILE A 211 -15.47 48.43 -56.81
C ILE A 211 -14.70 49.76 -56.87
N SER A 212 -13.46 49.79 -56.35
CA SER A 212 -12.63 50.99 -56.36
C SER A 212 -12.31 51.41 -57.80
N ALA A 213 -11.89 50.46 -58.65
CA ALA A 213 -11.65 50.72 -60.08
C ALA A 213 -12.91 51.21 -60.80
N SER A 214 -14.06 50.58 -60.57
CA SER A 214 -15.34 51.00 -61.14
C SER A 214 -15.76 52.40 -60.69
N THR A 215 -15.43 52.77 -59.44
CA THR A 215 -15.69 54.11 -58.89
C THR A 215 -14.83 55.16 -59.58
N GLU A 216 -13.56 54.85 -59.88
CA GLU A 216 -12.68 55.73 -60.65
C GLU A 216 -13.21 55.95 -62.08
N GLU A 217 -13.67 54.89 -62.75
CA GLU A 217 -14.30 55.00 -64.09
C GLU A 217 -15.58 55.85 -64.04
N GLN A 218 -16.45 55.62 -63.05
CA GLN A 218 -17.67 56.41 -62.87
C GLN A 218 -17.38 57.89 -62.64
N LEU A 219 -16.33 58.22 -61.86
CA LEU A 219 -15.89 59.60 -61.67
C LEU A 219 -15.46 60.23 -63.00
N ALA A 220 -14.69 59.50 -63.83
CA ALA A 220 -14.27 59.98 -65.14
C ALA A 220 -15.45 60.26 -66.08
N ILE A 221 -16.41 59.33 -66.16
CA ILE A 221 -17.64 59.51 -66.94
C ILE A 221 -18.45 60.71 -66.42
N SER A 222 -18.56 60.87 -65.10
CA SER A 222 -19.27 62.02 -64.51
C SER A 222 -18.63 63.36 -64.91
N TYR A 223 -17.30 63.43 -65.00
CA TYR A 223 -16.61 64.62 -65.52
C TYR A 223 -16.94 64.88 -66.99
N GLU A 224 -16.97 63.83 -67.82
CA GLU A 224 -17.33 63.95 -69.24
C GLU A 224 -18.79 64.39 -69.45
N VAL A 225 -19.72 63.84 -68.67
CA VAL A 225 -21.13 64.25 -68.66
C VAL A 225 -21.29 65.71 -68.24
N SER A 226 -20.56 66.14 -67.19
CA SER A 226 -20.56 67.54 -66.77
C SER A 226 -20.07 68.47 -67.89
N LYS A 227 -18.96 68.10 -68.54
CA LYS A 227 -18.38 68.87 -69.65
C LYS A 227 -19.33 68.95 -70.86
N THR A 228 -19.91 67.83 -71.27
CA THR A 228 -20.87 67.80 -72.39
C THR A 228 -22.15 68.58 -72.07
N SER A 229 -22.59 68.56 -70.81
CA SER A 229 -23.73 69.39 -70.34
C SER A 229 -23.41 70.89 -70.41
N GLU A 230 -22.18 71.30 -70.05
CA GLU A 230 -21.73 72.70 -70.23
C GLU A 230 -21.67 73.10 -71.72
N GLU A 231 -21.15 72.22 -72.58
CA GLU A 231 -21.10 72.45 -74.03
C GLU A 231 -22.50 72.56 -74.63
N LEU A 232 -23.43 71.68 -74.23
CA LEU A 232 -24.84 71.72 -74.63
C LEU A 232 -25.52 73.02 -74.17
N ASN A 233 -25.27 73.45 -72.93
CA ASN A 233 -25.80 74.71 -72.40
C ASN A 233 -25.27 75.91 -73.21
N LYS A 234 -23.96 75.95 -73.51
CA LYS A 234 -23.37 76.98 -74.39
C LYS A 234 -23.99 76.96 -75.79
N LEU A 235 -24.25 75.78 -76.34
CA LEU A 235 -24.90 75.64 -77.65
C LEU A 235 -26.36 76.15 -77.62
N SER A 236 -27.09 75.81 -76.56
CA SER A 236 -28.47 76.29 -76.33
C SER A 236 -28.52 77.81 -76.19
N GLN A 237 -27.57 78.42 -75.48
CA GLN A 237 -27.45 79.89 -75.37
C GLN A 237 -27.22 80.52 -76.75
N LYS A 238 -26.26 80.01 -77.52
CA LYS A 238 -26.00 80.48 -78.90
C LYS A 238 -27.23 80.34 -79.81
N LEU A 239 -27.97 79.24 -79.68
CA LEU A 239 -29.20 79.02 -80.43
C LEU A 239 -30.28 80.03 -80.05
N ASN A 240 -30.45 80.33 -78.75
CA ASN A 240 -31.36 81.37 -78.27
C ASN A 240 -30.98 82.75 -78.82
N GLU A 241 -29.70 83.14 -78.75
CA GLU A 241 -29.20 84.40 -79.31
C GLU A 241 -29.53 84.52 -80.82
N LYS A 242 -29.32 83.43 -81.57
CA LYS A 242 -29.69 83.34 -82.98
C LYS A 242 -31.20 83.52 -83.18
N ILE A 243 -32.05 82.87 -82.39
CA ILE A 243 -33.51 82.99 -82.50
C ILE A 243 -33.99 84.41 -82.13
N GLU A 244 -33.41 85.05 -81.12
CA GLU A 244 -33.72 86.44 -80.76
C GLU A 244 -33.42 87.40 -81.91
N SER A 245 -32.37 87.17 -82.69
CA SER A 245 -32.08 87.97 -83.89
C SER A 245 -33.15 87.86 -84.99
N PHE A 246 -34.01 86.83 -84.95
CA PHE A 246 -35.13 86.63 -85.88
C PHE A 246 -36.49 87.08 -85.32
N LYS A 247 -36.58 87.47 -84.04
CA LYS A 247 -37.77 88.11 -83.48
C LYS A 247 -37.72 89.61 -83.79
N VAL A 248 -38.43 90.01 -84.85
CA VAL A 248 -38.76 91.41 -85.19
C VAL A 248 -39.89 91.91 -84.30
#